data_AF-A0A7C3MAY5-F1
#
_entry.id   AF-A0A7C3MAY5-F1
#
_cell.length_a   1.000
_cell.length_b   1.000
_cell.length_c   1.000
_cell.angle_alpha   90.00
_cell.angle_beta   90.00
_cell.angle_gamma   90.00
#
_symmetry.space_group_name_H-M   'P 1'
#
loop_
_entity.id
_entity.type
_entity.pdbx_description
1 polymer ?
#
loop_
_entity_poly.entity_id
_entity_poly.type
_entity_poly.pdbx_seq_one_letter_code
_entity_poly.pdbx_strand_id
1 'polypeptide(L)'
;MDFKSLKVYRERFWLNPVLFLEVSRVKSGISRCALPQKIFEPDFSVYELLNNSFVRFLNGECGVEELYETAENFEEILSSLSNSLTNAIHELNLHLTPVVVFVNRVLTGDMLYPEIQFFVSKNPAELKRLKKIEMKILEGKIEFRKGKEKLMRIEGKILGYPECCVDKYIESKKTFPAESRLIVECIESGIFNAVLDAFKKSKIVSIPQFFTSNFYPCSVECKRAERLGLRIEEWIDEYGDAFRLWSMVNVLYHLAVGYKASKVEDDFGKRLKNFYSGLEIPDKEIIRALFPYTDNLTRFANLFIARVLQSKENQKN
;
A
#
# COMPACT_ATOMS: atom_id res chain seq x y z
N MET A 1 13.17 -1.60 19.06
CA MET A 1 12.73 -0.19 18.94
C MET A 1 13.55 0.75 19.84
N ASP A 2 13.77 2.02 19.48
CA ASP A 2 14.38 3.01 20.41
C ASP A 2 13.36 3.49 21.48
N PHE A 3 13.83 4.00 22.63
CA PHE A 3 12.96 4.38 23.75
C PHE A 3 11.89 5.42 23.40
N LYS A 4 12.24 6.43 22.59
CA LYS A 4 11.28 7.48 22.19
C LYS A 4 10.19 6.89 21.29
N SER A 5 10.59 6.10 20.30
CA SER A 5 9.66 5.42 19.40
C SER A 5 8.75 4.44 20.17
N LEU A 6 9.29 3.69 21.13
CA LEU A 6 8.52 2.75 21.96
C LEU A 6 7.44 3.46 22.77
N LYS A 7 7.77 4.61 23.38
CA LYS A 7 6.80 5.43 24.11
C LYS A 7 5.63 5.84 23.21
N VAL A 8 5.93 6.36 22.01
CA VAL A 8 4.88 6.79 21.07
C VAL A 8 4.03 5.61 20.62
N TYR A 9 4.62 4.45 20.32
CA TYR A 9 3.86 3.25 19.97
C TYR A 9 2.90 2.85 21.11
N ARG A 10 3.37 2.80 22.36
CA ARG A 10 2.52 2.45 23.51
C ARG A 10 1.34 3.40 23.69
N GLU A 11 1.55 4.69 23.48
CA GLU A 11 0.51 5.71 23.67
C GLU A 11 -0.44 5.85 22.48
N ARG A 12 0.03 5.57 21.26
CA ARG A 12 -0.64 6.00 20.02
C ARG A 12 -0.93 4.88 19.03
N PHE A 13 -0.33 3.68 19.15
CA PHE A 13 -0.46 2.60 18.15
C PHE A 13 -1.92 2.29 17.80
N TRP A 14 -2.77 2.22 18.81
CA TRP A 14 -4.19 1.89 18.66
C TRP A 14 -5.03 2.98 17.99
N LEU A 15 -4.49 4.18 17.75
CA LEU A 15 -5.17 5.18 16.91
C LEU A 15 -5.29 4.69 15.46
N ASN A 16 -4.27 4.02 14.94
CA ASN A 16 -4.25 3.47 13.58
C ASN A 16 -3.14 2.42 13.43
N PRO A 17 -3.38 1.15 13.81
CA PRO A 17 -2.37 0.08 13.74
C PRO A 17 -1.63 0.00 12.39
N VAL A 18 -2.34 0.08 11.26
CA VAL A 18 -1.75 0.00 9.92
C VAL A 18 -0.80 1.16 9.66
N LEU A 19 -1.13 2.40 10.06
CA LEU A 19 -0.20 3.53 9.95
C LEU A 19 1.10 3.23 10.68
N PHE A 20 1.01 2.77 11.94
CA PHE A 20 2.19 2.46 12.75
C PHE A 20 3.03 1.36 12.13
N LEU A 21 2.39 0.29 11.64
CA LEU A 21 3.07 -0.78 10.92
C LEU A 21 3.74 -0.28 9.63
N GLU A 22 3.13 0.62 8.86
CA GLU A 22 3.73 1.20 7.66
C GLU A 22 4.92 2.10 7.99
N VAL A 23 4.82 3.00 8.99
CA VAL A 23 5.92 3.90 9.36
C VAL A 23 7.06 3.18 10.07
N SER A 24 6.81 1.99 10.63
CA SER A 24 7.87 1.13 11.19
C SER A 24 8.96 0.80 10.16
N ARG A 25 8.62 0.73 8.86
CA ARG A 25 9.57 0.54 7.75
C ARG A 25 10.59 1.68 7.66
N VAL A 26 10.14 2.91 7.92
CA VAL A 26 11.01 4.10 7.92
C VAL A 26 11.85 4.15 9.19
N LYS A 27 11.23 3.81 10.33
CA LYS A 27 11.89 3.86 11.63
C LYS A 27 12.95 2.76 11.81
N SER A 28 12.72 1.57 11.27
CA SER A 28 13.69 0.46 11.19
C SER A 28 14.80 0.67 10.15
N GLY A 29 14.72 1.74 9.34
CA GLY A 29 15.74 2.06 8.33
C GLY A 29 15.67 1.18 7.08
N ILE A 30 14.56 0.47 6.87
CA ILE A 30 14.32 -0.36 5.69
C ILE A 30 13.89 0.48 4.49
N SER A 31 13.06 1.50 4.73
CA SER A 31 12.63 2.44 3.70
C SER A 31 12.99 3.88 4.04
N ARG A 32 13.05 4.73 3.02
CA ARG A 32 13.22 6.19 3.20
C ARG A 32 11.86 6.85 3.44
N CYS A 33 10.82 6.33 2.81
CA CYS A 33 9.43 6.72 3.01
C CYS A 33 8.51 5.50 3.19
N ALA A 34 7.34 5.74 3.74
CA ALA A 34 6.16 4.89 3.64
C ALA A 34 5.07 5.67 2.88
N LEU A 35 4.13 4.95 2.28
CA LEU A 35 2.96 5.50 1.59
C LEU A 35 1.70 4.88 2.21
N PRO A 36 1.20 5.37 3.35
CA PRO A 36 0.05 4.76 3.99
C PRO A 36 -1.22 4.97 3.15
N GLN A 37 -1.81 3.87 2.68
CA GLN A 37 -2.97 3.91 1.79
C GLN A 37 -4.26 4.21 2.56
N LYS A 38 -5.07 5.16 2.06
CA LYS A 38 -6.42 5.42 2.57
C LYS A 38 -6.48 5.74 4.09
N ILE A 39 -5.43 6.36 4.61
CA ILE A 39 -5.36 6.84 6.00
C ILE A 39 -5.67 8.33 6.09
N PHE A 40 -5.11 9.09 5.15
CA PHE A 40 -5.33 10.52 5.02
C PHE A 40 -6.11 10.74 3.73
N GLU A 41 -7.31 11.30 3.84
CA GLU A 41 -8.15 11.62 2.70
C GLU A 41 -8.51 13.12 2.79
N PRO A 42 -8.13 13.92 1.79
CA PRO A 42 -8.58 15.30 1.67
C PRO A 42 -10.10 15.38 1.50
N ASP A 43 -10.66 16.53 1.83
CA ASP A 43 -12.06 16.82 1.52
C ASP A 43 -12.32 16.78 0.01
N PHE A 44 -13.53 16.40 -0.37
CA PHE A 44 -13.94 16.29 -1.77
C PHE A 44 -13.74 17.59 -2.56
N SER A 45 -13.90 18.75 -1.92
CA SER A 45 -13.68 20.06 -2.52
C SER A 45 -12.25 20.27 -3.02
N VAL A 46 -11.25 19.68 -2.34
CA VAL A 46 -9.85 19.73 -2.77
C VAL A 46 -9.67 18.97 -4.09
N TYR A 47 -10.31 17.80 -4.20
CA TYR A 47 -10.30 17.02 -5.44
C TYR A 47 -11.01 17.73 -6.59
N GLU A 48 -12.13 18.39 -6.33
CA GLU A 48 -12.87 19.13 -7.35
C GLU A 48 -12.01 20.26 -7.96
N LEU A 49 -11.34 21.05 -7.12
CA LEU A 49 -10.49 22.13 -7.59
C LEU A 49 -9.25 21.61 -8.34
N LEU A 50 -8.62 20.55 -7.84
CA LEU A 50 -7.48 19.91 -8.50
C LEU A 50 -7.90 19.33 -9.88
N ASN A 51 -9.07 18.70 -9.95
CA ASN A 51 -9.63 18.18 -11.21
C ASN A 51 -9.90 19.31 -12.21
N ASN A 52 -10.44 20.45 -11.77
CA ASN A 52 -10.66 21.60 -12.65
C ASN A 52 -9.35 22.13 -13.24
N SER A 53 -8.30 22.27 -12.44
CA SER A 53 -6.97 22.67 -12.92
C SER A 53 -6.39 21.64 -13.90
N PHE A 54 -6.54 20.35 -13.60
CA PHE A 54 -6.09 19.27 -14.48
C PHE A 54 -6.85 19.23 -15.82
N VAL A 55 -8.16 19.49 -15.83
CA VAL A 55 -8.97 19.57 -17.07
C VAL A 55 -8.52 20.75 -17.94
N ARG A 56 -8.26 21.92 -17.33
CA ARG A 56 -7.68 23.07 -18.05
C ARG A 56 -6.36 22.71 -18.72
N PHE A 57 -5.49 21.97 -18.02
CA PHE A 57 -4.23 21.48 -18.59
C PHE A 57 -4.47 20.55 -19.79
N LEU A 58 -5.38 19.59 -19.67
CA LEU A 58 -5.70 18.67 -20.76
C LEU A 58 -6.29 19.38 -22.00
N ASN A 59 -7.01 20.48 -21.79
CA ASN A 59 -7.56 21.32 -22.86
C ASN A 59 -6.52 22.29 -23.46
N GLY A 60 -5.30 22.34 -22.93
CA GLY A 60 -4.26 23.28 -23.34
C GLY A 60 -4.47 24.72 -22.85
N GLU A 61 -5.36 24.93 -21.88
CA GLU A 61 -5.68 26.25 -21.31
C GLU A 61 -4.65 26.69 -20.25
N CYS A 62 -3.87 25.76 -19.69
CA CYS A 62 -2.72 26.06 -18.83
C CYS A 62 -1.54 25.14 -19.14
N GLY A 63 -0.33 25.63 -18.84
CA GLY A 63 0.92 24.88 -19.00
C GLY A 63 1.25 23.99 -17.80
N VAL A 64 2.31 23.19 -17.94
CA VAL A 64 2.80 22.30 -16.86
C VAL A 64 3.20 23.09 -15.62
N GLU A 65 3.80 24.27 -15.78
CA GLU A 65 4.23 25.12 -14.66
C GLU A 65 3.03 25.58 -13.80
N GLU A 66 1.98 26.12 -14.43
CA GLU A 66 0.75 26.55 -13.73
C GLU A 66 0.04 25.38 -13.04
N LEU A 67 0.01 24.21 -13.69
CA LEU A 67 -0.53 22.99 -13.08
C LEU A 67 0.24 22.60 -11.81
N TYR A 68 1.57 22.65 -11.84
CA TYR A 68 2.39 22.33 -10.66
C TYR A 68 2.35 23.39 -9.57
N GLU A 69 2.24 24.67 -9.92
CA GLU A 69 2.05 25.74 -8.94
C GLU A 69 0.72 25.53 -8.19
N THR A 70 -0.35 25.18 -8.92
CA THR A 70 -1.63 24.80 -8.32
C THR A 70 -1.49 23.58 -7.40
N ALA A 71 -0.78 22.55 -7.86
CA ALA A 71 -0.53 21.35 -7.08
C ALA A 71 0.26 21.62 -5.78
N GLU A 72 1.31 22.44 -5.86
CA GLU A 72 2.13 22.82 -4.70
C GLU A 72 1.36 23.62 -3.68
N ASN A 73 0.47 24.53 -4.11
CA ASN A 73 -0.44 25.25 -3.23
C ASN A 73 -1.34 24.27 -2.45
N PHE A 74 -1.88 23.24 -3.11
CA PHE A 74 -2.68 22.22 -2.42
C PHE A 74 -1.87 21.40 -1.43
N GLU A 75 -0.66 21.00 -1.81
CA GLU A 75 0.24 20.27 -0.90
C GLU A 75 0.56 21.09 0.35
N GLU A 76 0.82 22.40 0.22
CA GLU A 76 1.08 23.27 1.36
C GLU A 76 -0.13 23.37 2.31
N ILE A 77 -1.33 23.55 1.75
CA ILE A 77 -2.59 23.56 2.53
C ILE A 77 -2.74 22.24 3.28
N LEU A 78 -2.57 21.10 2.60
CA LEU A 78 -2.74 19.77 3.20
C LEU A 78 -1.64 19.44 4.22
N SER A 79 -0.43 19.98 4.05
CA SER A 79 0.67 19.85 5.00
C SER A 79 0.40 20.58 6.31
N SER A 80 -0.45 21.60 6.30
CA SER A 80 -0.81 22.37 7.50
C SER A 80 -1.86 21.69 8.38
N LEU A 81 -2.48 20.60 7.91
CA LEU A 81 -3.51 19.87 8.65
C LEU A 81 -2.93 19.21 9.90
N SER A 82 -3.43 19.59 11.08
CA SER A 82 -3.09 18.96 12.36
C SER A 82 -4.24 18.13 12.90
N ASN A 83 -3.93 16.89 13.29
CA ASN A 83 -4.82 15.93 13.92
C ASN A 83 -4.00 14.94 14.77
N SER A 84 -4.67 14.02 15.46
CA SER A 84 -3.99 13.06 16.35
C SER A 84 -2.96 12.17 15.63
N LEU A 85 -3.22 11.80 14.37
CA LEU A 85 -2.32 10.95 13.59
C LEU A 85 -1.09 11.71 13.09
N THR A 86 -1.26 12.94 12.60
CA THR A 86 -0.14 13.81 12.19
C THR A 86 0.76 14.15 13.39
N ASN A 87 0.17 14.44 14.54
CA ASN A 87 0.92 14.66 15.78
C ASN A 87 1.74 13.42 16.17
N ALA A 88 1.16 12.21 16.09
CA ALA A 88 1.88 10.97 16.35
C ALA A 88 3.04 10.73 15.36
N ILE A 89 2.87 11.07 14.08
CA ILE A 89 3.96 11.03 13.08
C ILE A 89 5.10 11.98 13.47
N HIS A 90 4.77 13.20 13.90
CA HIS A 90 5.77 14.17 14.34
C HIS A 90 6.50 13.73 15.62
N GLU A 91 5.80 13.14 16.59
CA GLU A 91 6.40 12.56 17.80
C GLU A 91 7.44 11.46 17.46
N LEU A 92 7.25 10.74 16.35
CA LEU A 92 8.21 9.76 15.80
C LEU A 92 9.40 10.40 15.05
N ASN A 93 9.50 11.74 15.01
CA ASN A 93 10.45 12.51 14.20
C ASN A 93 10.33 12.17 12.70
N LEU A 94 9.10 12.13 12.20
CA LEU A 94 8.79 11.93 10.78
C LEU A 94 7.96 13.12 10.27
N HIS A 95 7.92 13.24 8.94
CA HIS A 95 7.15 14.24 8.22
C HIS A 95 6.05 13.55 7.43
N LEU A 96 4.82 14.05 7.54
CA LEU A 96 3.75 13.77 6.58
C LEU A 96 3.86 14.77 5.42
N THR A 97 3.97 14.26 4.20
CA THR A 97 4.13 15.08 3.00
C THR A 97 3.08 14.66 1.97
N PRO A 98 2.02 15.46 1.78
CA PRO A 98 1.13 15.30 0.64
C PRO A 98 1.91 15.58 -0.64
N VAL A 99 1.64 14.80 -1.67
CA VAL A 99 2.20 14.95 -3.01
C VAL A 99 1.06 14.74 -3.99
N VAL A 100 0.81 15.73 -4.83
CA VAL A 100 -0.06 15.59 -5.98
C VAL A 100 0.73 14.89 -7.09
N VAL A 101 0.17 13.82 -7.62
CA VAL A 101 0.72 13.07 -8.75
C VAL A 101 -0.30 13.06 -9.88
N PHE A 102 0.20 13.06 -11.11
CA PHE A 102 -0.62 13.07 -12.32
C PHE A 102 -0.42 11.82 -13.16
N VAL A 103 0.74 11.18 -13.07
CA VAL A 103 1.04 9.95 -13.83
C VAL A 103 0.65 8.75 -12.98
N ASN A 104 -0.36 8.01 -13.46
CA ASN A 104 -0.79 6.79 -12.81
C ASN A 104 0.28 5.68 -12.97
N ARG A 105 0.75 5.16 -11.84
CA ARG A 105 1.80 4.12 -11.77
C ARG A 105 1.26 2.72 -11.51
N VAL A 106 -0.04 2.60 -11.24
CA VAL A 106 -0.70 1.36 -10.84
C VAL A 106 -1.36 0.65 -12.02
N LEU A 107 -2.00 1.40 -12.91
CA LEU A 107 -2.73 0.85 -14.05
C LEU A 107 -1.77 0.50 -15.18
N THR A 108 -2.10 -0.52 -15.98
CA THR A 108 -1.30 -0.95 -17.14
C THR A 108 -1.25 0.17 -18.20
N GLY A 109 -2.35 0.86 -18.43
CA GLY A 109 -2.49 1.90 -19.46
C GLY A 109 -1.66 3.16 -19.22
N ASP A 110 -1.46 3.92 -20.30
CA ASP A 110 -0.85 5.24 -20.27
C ASP A 110 -1.92 6.25 -19.86
N MET A 111 -2.05 6.46 -18.54
CA MET A 111 -3.11 7.27 -17.95
C MET A 111 -2.57 8.43 -17.13
N LEU A 112 -3.12 9.60 -17.39
CA LEU A 112 -2.97 10.79 -16.56
C LEU A 112 -4.23 10.97 -15.73
N TYR A 113 -4.07 11.12 -14.42
CA TYR A 113 -5.15 11.41 -13.49
C TYR A 113 -4.57 12.05 -12.22
N PRO A 114 -5.15 13.15 -11.71
CA PRO A 114 -4.69 13.79 -10.51
C PRO A 114 -5.04 12.94 -9.28
N GLU A 115 -4.03 12.59 -8.49
CA GLU A 115 -4.18 11.84 -7.26
C GLU A 115 -3.36 12.53 -6.15
N ILE A 116 -3.87 12.52 -4.93
CA ILE A 116 -3.16 13.06 -3.77
C ILE A 116 -2.65 11.89 -2.93
N GLN A 117 -1.33 11.81 -2.80
CA GLN A 117 -0.64 10.75 -2.08
C GLN A 117 0.06 11.30 -0.84
N PHE A 118 -0.10 10.64 0.29
CA PHE A 118 0.50 11.06 1.56
C PHE A 118 1.70 10.20 1.88
N PHE A 119 2.90 10.77 1.75
CA PHE A 119 4.15 10.10 2.11
C PHE A 119 4.51 10.40 3.56
N VAL A 120 4.99 9.39 4.28
CA VAL A 120 5.60 9.58 5.60
C VAL A 120 7.09 9.31 5.50
N SER A 121 7.94 10.26 5.89
CA SER A 121 9.38 10.16 5.66
C SER A 121 10.23 10.84 6.73
N LYS A 122 11.52 10.50 6.78
CA LYS A 122 12.51 11.29 7.55
C LYS A 122 12.96 12.54 6.80
N ASN A 123 12.93 12.51 5.47
CA ASN A 123 13.39 13.61 4.63
C ASN A 123 12.51 13.71 3.36
N PRO A 124 11.67 14.76 3.23
CA PRO A 124 10.78 14.92 2.10
C PRO A 124 11.52 15.26 0.78
N ALA A 125 12.80 15.66 0.84
CA ALA A 125 13.56 16.04 -0.35
C ALA A 125 13.70 14.90 -1.38
N GLU A 126 13.61 13.65 -0.94
CA GLU A 126 13.62 12.47 -1.81
C GLU A 126 12.44 12.45 -2.80
N LEU A 127 11.29 13.04 -2.41
CA LEU A 127 10.07 13.09 -3.22
C LEU A 127 10.19 14.07 -4.39
N LYS A 128 11.05 15.09 -4.28
CA LYS A 128 11.31 16.07 -5.36
C LYS A 128 11.78 15.40 -6.64
N ARG A 129 12.44 14.24 -6.54
CA ARG A 129 12.90 13.48 -7.70
C ARG A 129 11.74 12.89 -8.50
N LEU A 130 10.66 12.46 -7.84
CA LEU A 130 9.46 11.94 -8.51
C LEU A 130 8.80 13.04 -9.33
N LYS A 131 8.51 14.18 -8.69
CA LYS A 131 7.94 15.37 -9.36
C LYS A 131 8.74 15.79 -10.60
N LYS A 132 10.06 15.87 -10.49
CA LYS A 132 10.93 16.24 -11.62
C LYS A 132 10.83 15.29 -12.82
N ILE A 133 10.58 13.99 -12.60
CA ILE A 133 10.39 13.06 -13.72
C ILE A 133 8.98 13.19 -14.28
N GLU A 134 7.99 13.36 -13.42
CA GLU A 134 6.59 13.54 -13.83
C GLU A 134 6.40 14.83 -14.65
N MET A 135 6.99 15.96 -14.23
CA MET A 135 7.05 17.19 -15.03
C MET A 135 7.60 16.93 -16.43
N LYS A 136 8.72 16.20 -16.55
CA LYS A 136 9.31 15.89 -17.86
C LYS A 136 8.42 15.01 -18.74
N ILE A 137 7.57 14.18 -18.15
CA ILE A 137 6.56 13.41 -18.89
C ILE A 137 5.49 14.36 -19.42
N LEU A 138 4.94 15.22 -18.54
CA LEU A 138 3.89 16.17 -18.89
C LEU A 138 4.35 17.22 -19.91
N GLU A 139 5.61 17.63 -19.88
CA GLU A 139 6.24 18.53 -20.86
C GLU A 139 6.58 17.82 -22.19
N GLY A 140 6.38 16.51 -22.30
CA GLY A 140 6.78 15.72 -23.48
C GLY A 140 8.30 15.56 -23.66
N LYS A 141 9.12 15.94 -22.67
CA LYS A 141 10.59 15.81 -22.71
C LYS A 141 11.07 14.37 -22.51
N ILE A 142 10.23 13.50 -21.97
CA ILE A 142 10.46 12.05 -21.85
C ILE A 142 9.21 11.33 -22.32
N GLU A 143 9.40 10.28 -23.13
CA GLU A 143 8.31 9.40 -23.57
C GLU A 143 7.60 8.78 -22.35
N PHE A 144 6.27 8.77 -22.38
CA PHE A 144 5.42 8.45 -21.23
C PHE A 144 5.78 7.14 -20.55
N ARG A 145 5.91 6.04 -21.31
CA ARG A 145 6.21 4.71 -20.74
C ARG A 145 7.59 4.67 -20.12
N LYS A 146 8.62 5.18 -20.80
CA LYS A 146 9.98 5.30 -20.23
C LYS A 146 9.99 6.14 -18.95
N GLY A 147 9.22 7.24 -18.93
CA GLY A 147 9.07 8.09 -17.75
C GLY A 147 8.36 7.37 -16.60
N LYS A 148 7.25 6.69 -16.89
CA LYS A 148 6.47 5.89 -15.93
C LYS A 148 7.30 4.76 -15.32
N GLU A 149 8.05 4.02 -16.12
CA GLU A 149 9.00 3.01 -15.63
C GLU A 149 10.04 3.63 -14.68
N LYS A 150 10.58 4.79 -15.04
CA LYS A 150 11.55 5.51 -14.21
C LYS A 150 10.94 5.97 -12.88
N LEU A 151 9.69 6.44 -12.88
CA LEU A 151 8.96 6.78 -11.66
C LEU A 151 8.79 5.56 -10.76
N MET A 152 8.30 4.43 -11.30
CA MET A 152 8.11 3.18 -10.53
C MET A 152 9.43 2.70 -9.89
N ARG A 153 10.56 2.81 -10.60
CA ARG A 153 11.88 2.45 -10.05
C ARG A 153 12.31 3.35 -8.90
N ILE A 154 12.12 4.66 -9.04
CA ILE A 154 12.47 5.64 -8.01
C ILE A 154 11.57 5.46 -6.79
N GLU A 155 10.27 5.33 -7.00
CA GLU A 155 9.28 5.11 -5.94
C GLU A 155 9.56 3.82 -5.19
N GLY A 156 9.76 2.70 -5.89
CA GLY A 156 10.08 1.43 -5.25
C GLY A 156 11.37 1.48 -4.41
N LYS A 157 12.38 2.22 -4.87
CA LYS A 157 13.62 2.45 -4.09
C LYS A 157 13.36 3.30 -2.84
N ILE A 158 12.59 4.38 -2.96
CA ILE A 158 12.27 5.27 -1.83
C ILE A 158 11.44 4.53 -0.78
N LEU A 159 10.49 3.71 -1.24
CA LEU A 159 9.66 2.85 -0.39
C LEU A 159 10.42 1.61 0.12
N GLY A 160 11.66 1.39 -0.30
CA GLY A 160 12.51 0.30 0.23
C GLY A 160 12.09 -1.10 -0.24
N TYR A 161 11.46 -1.21 -1.41
CA TYR A 161 11.15 -2.51 -2.00
C TYR A 161 12.40 -3.16 -2.60
N PRO A 162 12.51 -4.51 -2.57
CA PRO A 162 13.63 -5.18 -3.22
C PRO A 162 13.66 -4.89 -4.72
N GLU A 163 14.85 -4.76 -5.29
CA GLU A 163 15.00 -4.44 -6.72
C GLU A 163 14.33 -5.46 -7.65
N CYS A 164 14.52 -6.76 -7.39
CA CYS A 164 13.88 -7.84 -8.15
C CYS A 164 12.34 -7.78 -8.11
N CYS A 165 11.82 -7.26 -7.00
CA CYS A 165 10.42 -7.05 -6.71
C CYS A 165 9.87 -5.89 -7.54
N VAL A 166 10.59 -4.77 -7.60
CA VAL A 166 10.28 -3.60 -8.43
C VAL A 166 10.37 -3.93 -9.91
N ASP A 167 11.42 -4.63 -10.36
CA ASP A 167 11.58 -5.05 -11.75
C ASP A 167 10.41 -5.89 -12.23
N LYS A 168 10.00 -6.87 -11.42
CA LYS A 168 8.88 -7.74 -11.75
C LYS A 168 7.56 -7.00 -11.80
N TYR A 169 7.36 -6.04 -10.90
CA TYR A 169 6.19 -5.15 -10.92
C TYR A 169 6.14 -4.34 -12.22
N ILE A 170 7.26 -3.76 -12.65
CA ILE A 170 7.33 -2.99 -13.90
C ILE A 170 7.03 -3.87 -15.12
N GLU A 171 7.57 -5.09 -15.14
CA GLU A 171 7.23 -6.08 -16.17
C GLU A 171 5.74 -6.41 -16.19
N SER A 172 5.13 -6.64 -15.02
CA SER A 172 3.73 -7.03 -14.92
C SER A 172 2.78 -5.92 -15.38
N LYS A 173 3.19 -4.64 -15.27
CA LYS A 173 2.45 -3.50 -15.86
C LYS A 173 2.49 -3.42 -17.39
N LYS A 174 3.21 -4.32 -18.07
CA LYS A 174 3.17 -4.48 -19.53
C LYS A 174 2.11 -5.48 -19.97
N THR A 175 1.58 -6.28 -19.06
CA THR A 175 0.65 -7.38 -19.35
C THR A 175 -0.62 -7.29 -18.48
N PHE A 176 -1.63 -8.07 -18.84
CA PHE A 176 -2.92 -8.14 -18.14
C PHE A 176 -2.82 -9.03 -16.87
N PRO A 177 -3.71 -8.86 -15.87
CA PRO A 177 -3.52 -7.99 -14.69
C PRO A 177 -2.24 -8.30 -13.89
N ALA A 178 -1.68 -7.27 -13.27
CA ALA A 178 -0.38 -7.30 -12.61
C ALA A 178 -0.26 -8.32 -11.45
N GLU A 179 -1.34 -8.54 -10.70
CA GLU A 179 -1.41 -9.45 -9.56
C GLU A 179 -1.70 -10.92 -9.96
N SER A 180 -2.05 -11.18 -11.23
CA SER A 180 -2.54 -12.49 -11.67
C SER A 180 -1.56 -13.63 -11.38
N ARG A 181 -0.29 -13.39 -11.66
CA ARG A 181 0.80 -14.34 -11.38
C ARG A 181 0.90 -14.65 -9.89
N LEU A 182 0.86 -13.63 -9.04
CA LEU A 182 0.97 -13.83 -7.60
C LEU A 182 -0.22 -14.61 -7.04
N ILE A 183 -1.44 -14.33 -7.52
CA ILE A 183 -2.65 -15.06 -7.11
C ILE A 183 -2.49 -16.56 -7.44
N VAL A 184 -1.99 -16.86 -8.63
CA VAL A 184 -1.71 -18.24 -9.05
C VAL A 184 -0.62 -18.87 -8.18
N GLU A 185 0.48 -18.17 -7.93
CA GLU A 185 1.55 -18.68 -7.04
C GLU A 185 1.04 -18.92 -5.62
N CYS A 186 0.15 -18.08 -5.08
CA CYS A 186 -0.47 -18.27 -3.76
C CYS A 186 -1.38 -19.52 -3.70
N ILE A 187 -2.03 -19.88 -4.81
CA ILE A 187 -2.79 -21.13 -4.94
C ILE A 187 -1.83 -22.32 -4.98
N GLU A 188 -0.84 -22.28 -5.89
CA GLU A 188 0.08 -23.39 -6.15
C GLU A 188 0.98 -23.70 -4.94
N SER A 189 1.39 -22.68 -4.18
CA SER A 189 2.18 -22.83 -2.94
C SER A 189 1.34 -23.17 -1.70
N GLY A 190 0.00 -23.17 -1.81
CA GLY A 190 -0.89 -23.43 -0.69
C GLY A 190 -0.97 -22.32 0.37
N ILE A 191 -0.41 -21.13 0.12
CA ILE A 191 -0.47 -19.98 1.05
C ILE A 191 -1.92 -19.60 1.37
N PHE A 192 -2.81 -19.61 0.37
CA PHE A 192 -4.23 -19.32 0.60
C PHE A 192 -4.88 -20.30 1.57
N ASN A 193 -4.62 -21.60 1.40
CA ASN A 193 -5.13 -22.63 2.30
C ASN A 193 -4.56 -22.45 3.71
N ALA A 194 -3.26 -22.17 3.84
CA ALA A 194 -2.62 -21.94 5.13
C ALA A 194 -3.23 -20.75 5.89
N VAL A 195 -3.51 -19.64 5.20
CA VAL A 195 -4.13 -18.46 5.82
C VAL A 195 -5.59 -18.72 6.19
N LEU A 196 -6.39 -19.34 5.31
CA LEU A 196 -7.77 -19.73 5.62
C LEU A 196 -7.85 -20.66 6.84
N ASP A 197 -6.99 -21.67 6.89
CA ASP A 197 -6.88 -22.59 8.02
C ASP A 197 -6.47 -21.89 9.31
N ALA A 198 -5.54 -20.93 9.24
CA ALA A 198 -5.14 -20.13 10.38
C ALA A 198 -6.31 -19.31 10.92
N PHE A 199 -7.10 -18.68 10.05
CA PHE A 199 -8.31 -17.96 10.43
C PHE A 199 -9.33 -18.87 11.13
N LYS A 200 -9.66 -20.02 10.53
CA LYS A 200 -10.59 -21.01 11.12
C LYS A 200 -10.14 -21.49 12.49
N LYS A 201 -8.83 -21.64 12.70
CA LYS A 201 -8.23 -22.13 13.96
C LYS A 201 -7.85 -21.00 14.92
N SER A 202 -8.19 -19.75 14.61
CA SER A 202 -7.79 -18.55 15.37
C SER A 202 -6.27 -18.46 15.66
N LYS A 203 -5.46 -18.88 14.68
CA LYS A 203 -4.00 -18.85 14.73
C LYS A 203 -3.45 -17.67 13.93
N ILE A 204 -2.30 -17.17 14.37
CA ILE A 204 -1.52 -16.16 13.67
C ILE A 204 -0.36 -16.88 12.97
N VAL A 205 -0.18 -16.64 11.68
CA VAL A 205 0.92 -17.20 10.88
C VAL A 205 1.85 -16.10 10.41
N SER A 206 3.16 -16.39 10.33
CA SER A 206 4.14 -15.45 9.80
C SER A 206 4.29 -15.65 8.30
N ILE A 207 4.02 -14.58 7.55
CA ILE A 207 4.17 -14.46 6.10
C ILE A 207 4.77 -13.09 5.77
N PRO A 208 6.00 -12.83 6.25
CA PRO A 208 6.59 -11.50 6.34
C PRO A 208 6.85 -10.86 4.98
N GLN A 209 6.89 -11.63 3.90
CA GLN A 209 7.02 -11.13 2.53
C GLN A 209 5.81 -10.30 2.05
N PHE A 210 4.66 -10.37 2.74
CA PHE A 210 3.44 -9.59 2.48
C PHE A 210 3.28 -8.39 3.44
N PHE A 211 4.38 -7.74 3.82
CA PHE A 211 4.43 -6.72 4.88
C PHE A 211 3.70 -5.39 4.59
N THR A 212 3.19 -5.15 3.37
CA THR A 212 2.53 -3.91 2.98
C THR A 212 1.48 -4.14 1.89
N SER A 213 0.46 -3.29 1.83
CA SER A 213 -0.58 -3.32 0.79
C SER A 213 -0.21 -2.56 -0.49
N ASN A 214 0.81 -1.69 -0.41
CA ASN A 214 1.29 -0.89 -1.54
C ASN A 214 2.02 -1.70 -2.62
N PHE A 215 2.46 -2.89 -2.25
CA PHE A 215 3.44 -3.65 -3.01
C PHE A 215 3.26 -5.13 -2.71
N TYR A 216 3.44 -5.97 -3.73
CA TYR A 216 3.39 -7.41 -3.59
C TYR A 216 4.70 -8.04 -4.05
N PRO A 217 5.19 -9.10 -3.37
CA PRO A 217 6.49 -9.68 -3.71
C PRO A 217 6.50 -10.25 -5.13
N CYS A 218 7.67 -10.26 -5.79
CA CYS A 218 7.82 -10.85 -7.12
C CYS A 218 7.54 -12.35 -7.17
N SER A 219 7.54 -13.00 -6.00
CA SER A 219 7.10 -14.37 -5.79
C SER A 219 6.73 -14.57 -4.32
N VAL A 220 5.83 -15.52 -4.06
CA VAL A 220 5.49 -15.96 -2.70
C VAL A 220 6.69 -16.45 -1.89
N GLU A 221 7.78 -16.86 -2.53
CA GLU A 221 9.03 -17.33 -1.91
C GLU A 221 10.17 -16.28 -1.95
N CYS A 222 9.88 -15.02 -2.27
CA CYS A 222 10.91 -13.99 -2.43
C CYS A 222 11.71 -13.75 -1.14
N LYS A 223 12.92 -14.35 -1.06
CA LYS A 223 13.83 -14.25 0.10
C LYS A 223 14.24 -12.83 0.46
N ARG A 224 14.30 -11.93 -0.51
CA ARG A 224 14.61 -10.51 -0.24
C ARG A 224 13.42 -9.83 0.45
N ALA A 225 12.19 -10.07 0.00
CA ALA A 225 11.00 -9.52 0.64
C ALA A 225 10.77 -10.12 2.03
N GLU A 226 10.93 -11.45 2.17
CA GLU A 226 10.87 -12.16 3.45
C GLU A 226 11.84 -11.56 4.47
N ARG A 227 13.12 -11.38 4.10
CA ARG A 227 14.14 -10.78 4.97
C ARG A 227 13.80 -9.37 5.40
N LEU A 228 13.23 -8.55 4.52
CA LEU A 228 12.80 -7.20 4.89
C LEU A 228 11.65 -7.26 5.90
N GLY A 229 10.63 -8.09 5.65
CA GLY A 229 9.51 -8.27 6.56
C GLY A 229 9.93 -8.74 7.96
N LEU A 230 10.82 -9.74 8.05
CA LEU A 230 11.34 -10.24 9.33
C LEU A 230 12.08 -9.14 10.10
N ARG A 231 12.89 -8.33 9.42
CA ARG A 231 13.56 -7.19 10.07
C ARG A 231 12.59 -6.12 10.59
N ILE A 232 11.46 -5.92 9.92
CA ILE A 232 10.39 -5.04 10.42
C ILE A 232 9.78 -5.65 11.68
N GLU A 233 9.41 -6.92 11.61
CA GLU A 233 8.80 -7.69 12.71
C GLU A 233 9.69 -7.70 13.97
N GLU A 234 10.99 -7.95 13.81
CA GLU A 234 11.99 -7.88 14.88
C GLU A 234 12.08 -6.47 15.49
N TRP A 235 11.98 -5.42 14.66
CA TRP A 235 12.13 -4.05 15.14
C TRP A 235 10.94 -3.57 15.97
N ILE A 236 9.71 -3.96 15.58
CA ILE A 236 8.46 -3.59 16.26
C ILE A 236 8.21 -4.41 17.54
N ASP A 237 8.92 -5.51 17.74
CA ASP A 237 8.99 -6.28 18.99
C ASP A 237 7.60 -6.69 19.54
N GLU A 238 7.09 -6.01 20.58
CA GLU A 238 5.80 -6.31 21.23
C GLU A 238 4.58 -6.22 20.28
N TYR A 239 4.72 -5.58 19.12
CA TYR A 239 3.69 -5.48 18.08
C TYR A 239 3.81 -6.51 16.95
N GLY A 240 4.67 -7.52 17.10
CA GLY A 240 4.91 -8.56 16.08
C GLY A 240 3.64 -9.28 15.62
N ASP A 241 2.71 -9.58 16.53
CA ASP A 241 1.44 -10.22 16.17
C ASP A 241 0.55 -9.31 15.31
N ALA A 242 0.57 -7.99 15.53
CA ALA A 242 -0.17 -7.04 14.70
C ALA A 242 0.37 -7.01 13.26
N PHE A 243 1.69 -7.09 13.12
CA PHE A 243 2.35 -7.18 11.81
C PHE A 243 2.03 -8.48 11.07
N ARG A 244 2.03 -9.61 11.78
CA ARG A 244 1.64 -10.90 11.19
C ARG A 244 0.18 -10.88 10.73
N LEU A 245 -0.73 -10.35 11.55
CA LEU A 245 -2.14 -10.16 11.18
C LEU A 245 -2.28 -9.26 9.95
N TRP A 246 -1.54 -8.14 9.90
CA TRP A 246 -1.52 -7.27 8.73
C TRP A 246 -1.06 -7.99 7.46
N SER A 247 0.02 -8.78 7.55
CA SER A 247 0.53 -9.57 6.43
C SER A 247 -0.48 -10.63 5.97
N MET A 248 -1.19 -11.27 6.91
CA MET A 248 -2.31 -12.18 6.60
C MET A 248 -3.46 -11.48 5.88
N VAL A 249 -3.81 -10.26 6.30
CA VAL A 249 -4.85 -9.46 5.63
C VAL A 249 -4.44 -9.10 4.19
N ASN A 250 -3.17 -8.80 3.93
CA ASN A 250 -2.68 -8.57 2.57
C ASN A 250 -2.80 -9.81 1.67
N VAL A 251 -2.58 -11.02 2.21
CA VAL A 251 -2.82 -12.27 1.46
C VAL A 251 -4.31 -12.50 1.21
N LEU A 252 -5.15 -12.25 2.23
CA LEU A 252 -6.60 -12.35 2.10
C LEU A 252 -7.19 -11.40 1.05
N TYR A 253 -6.60 -10.21 0.90
CA TYR A 253 -6.97 -9.30 -0.18
C TYR A 253 -6.76 -9.96 -1.55
N HIS A 254 -5.59 -10.56 -1.80
CA HIS A 254 -5.33 -11.26 -3.06
C HIS A 254 -6.26 -12.47 -3.27
N LEU A 255 -6.61 -13.17 -2.19
CA LEU A 255 -7.60 -14.26 -2.23
C LEU A 255 -8.98 -13.73 -2.68
N ALA A 256 -9.43 -12.61 -2.13
CA ALA A 256 -10.70 -11.98 -2.49
C ALA A 256 -10.71 -11.43 -3.93
N VAL A 257 -9.62 -10.78 -4.35
CA VAL A 257 -9.45 -10.32 -5.74
C VAL A 257 -9.51 -11.49 -6.71
N GLY A 258 -8.79 -12.58 -6.42
CA GLY A 258 -8.83 -13.79 -7.25
C GLY A 258 -10.21 -14.44 -7.30
N TYR A 259 -10.99 -14.43 -6.20
CA TYR A 259 -12.36 -14.94 -6.20
C TYR A 259 -13.31 -14.08 -7.05
N LYS A 260 -13.09 -12.76 -7.11
CA LYS A 260 -13.82 -11.88 -8.03
C LYS A 260 -13.45 -12.21 -9.49
N ALA A 261 -12.15 -12.37 -9.77
CA ALA A 261 -11.66 -12.71 -11.10
C ALA A 261 -12.12 -14.11 -11.58
N SER A 262 -12.24 -15.09 -10.68
CA SER A 262 -12.69 -16.46 -11.02
C SER A 262 -14.15 -16.53 -11.53
N LYS A 263 -14.91 -15.43 -11.41
CA LYS A 263 -16.28 -15.33 -11.92
C LYS A 263 -16.34 -14.77 -13.34
N VAL A 264 -15.22 -14.31 -13.89
CA VAL A 264 -15.10 -13.84 -15.27
C VAL A 264 -14.77 -15.04 -16.16
N GLU A 265 -15.36 -15.11 -17.37
CA GLU A 265 -15.20 -16.24 -18.29
C GLU A 265 -13.95 -16.12 -19.21
N ASP A 266 -12.90 -15.44 -18.75
CA ASP A 266 -11.63 -15.34 -19.47
C ASP A 266 -10.65 -16.48 -19.08
N ASP A 267 -9.50 -16.55 -19.75
CA ASP A 267 -8.51 -17.62 -19.52
C ASP A 267 -7.98 -17.61 -18.08
N PHE A 268 -7.84 -16.42 -17.48
CA PHE A 268 -7.39 -16.27 -16.11
C PHE A 268 -8.46 -16.77 -15.13
N GLY A 269 -9.71 -16.33 -15.29
CA GLY A 269 -10.85 -16.76 -14.47
C GLY A 269 -11.10 -18.26 -14.55
N LYS A 270 -10.99 -18.86 -15.74
CA LYS A 270 -11.03 -20.32 -15.93
C LYS A 270 -9.94 -21.04 -15.15
N ARG A 271 -8.70 -20.52 -15.15
CA ARG A 271 -7.59 -21.07 -14.37
C ARG A 271 -7.86 -21.04 -12.86
N LEU A 272 -8.51 -19.97 -12.39
CA LEU A 272 -8.85 -19.82 -10.97
C LEU A 272 -10.05 -20.67 -10.53
N LYS A 273 -10.98 -20.96 -11.45
CA LYS A 273 -12.28 -21.58 -11.16
C LYS A 273 -12.17 -22.88 -10.36
N ASN A 274 -11.22 -23.76 -10.72
CA ASN A 274 -11.04 -25.05 -10.04
C ASN A 274 -10.74 -24.86 -8.55
N PHE A 275 -9.79 -23.99 -8.20
CA PHE A 275 -9.44 -23.71 -6.81
C PHE A 275 -10.64 -23.17 -6.02
N TYR A 276 -11.29 -22.10 -6.53
CA TYR A 276 -12.39 -21.45 -5.79
C TYR A 276 -13.67 -22.30 -5.72
N SER A 277 -13.93 -23.16 -6.71
CA SER A 277 -15.04 -24.11 -6.64
C SER A 277 -14.86 -25.13 -5.52
N GLY A 278 -13.61 -25.56 -5.28
CA GLY A 278 -13.23 -26.56 -4.28
C GLY A 278 -13.19 -26.03 -2.84
N LEU A 279 -13.27 -24.71 -2.62
CA LEU A 279 -13.31 -24.14 -1.28
C LEU A 279 -14.60 -24.54 -0.53
N GLU A 280 -14.46 -24.82 0.76
CA GLU A 280 -15.58 -25.13 1.64
C GLU A 280 -16.48 -23.89 1.86
N ILE A 281 -17.69 -24.10 2.38
CA ILE A 281 -18.63 -23.01 2.68
C ILE A 281 -18.01 -21.98 3.65
N PRO A 282 -17.37 -22.38 4.77
CA PRO A 282 -16.75 -21.42 5.69
C PRO A 282 -15.66 -20.57 5.05
N ASP A 283 -14.85 -21.15 4.15
CA ASP A 283 -13.80 -20.41 3.45
C ASP A 283 -14.39 -19.35 2.52
N LYS A 284 -15.48 -19.69 1.81
CA LYS A 284 -16.22 -18.76 0.96
C LYS A 284 -16.87 -17.64 1.77
N GLU A 285 -17.31 -17.90 3.00
CA GLU A 285 -17.86 -16.88 3.90
C GLU A 285 -16.79 -15.87 4.35
N ILE A 286 -15.59 -16.34 4.70
CA ILE A 286 -14.44 -15.47 5.02
C ILE A 286 -14.15 -14.54 3.84
N ILE A 287 -14.09 -15.08 2.61
CA ILE A 287 -13.84 -14.28 1.41
C ILE A 287 -14.95 -13.25 1.18
N ARG A 288 -16.22 -13.64 1.34
CA ARG A 288 -17.36 -12.71 1.18
C ARG A 288 -17.35 -11.60 2.21
N ALA A 289 -16.93 -11.87 3.45
CA ALA A 289 -16.83 -10.87 4.50
C ALA A 289 -15.79 -9.77 4.18
N LEU A 290 -14.79 -10.07 3.35
CA LEU A 290 -13.77 -9.11 2.91
C LEU A 290 -14.22 -8.21 1.77
N PHE A 291 -15.21 -8.62 0.97
CA PHE A 291 -15.65 -7.90 -0.22
C PHE A 291 -16.07 -6.44 0.02
N PRO A 292 -16.81 -6.09 1.09
CA PRO A 292 -17.14 -4.70 1.37
C PRO A 292 -15.91 -3.81 1.65
N TYR A 293 -14.75 -4.43 1.87
CA TYR A 293 -13.51 -3.75 2.27
C TYR A 293 -12.39 -3.86 1.24
N THR A 294 -12.61 -4.46 0.06
CA THR A 294 -11.56 -4.55 -0.96
C THR A 294 -11.10 -3.17 -1.44
N ASP A 295 -11.98 -2.17 -1.37
CA ASP A 295 -11.69 -0.79 -1.77
C ASP A 295 -11.07 0.03 -0.62
N ASN A 296 -11.11 -0.48 0.62
CA ASN A 296 -10.48 0.13 1.78
C ASN A 296 -9.95 -0.93 2.76
N LEU A 297 -8.91 -1.64 2.32
CA LEU A 297 -8.26 -2.70 3.09
C LEU A 297 -7.68 -2.18 4.41
N THR A 298 -7.19 -0.95 4.42
CA THR A 298 -6.61 -0.29 5.61
C THR A 298 -7.64 -0.17 6.74
N ARG A 299 -8.87 0.27 6.43
CA ARG A 299 -9.95 0.34 7.42
C ARG A 299 -10.27 -1.03 8.01
N PHE A 300 -10.37 -2.05 7.17
CA PHE A 300 -10.61 -3.42 7.62
C PHE A 300 -9.49 -3.93 8.52
N ALA A 301 -8.24 -3.80 8.10
CA ALA A 301 -7.09 -4.24 8.87
C ALA A 301 -6.99 -3.56 10.23
N ASN A 302 -7.20 -2.24 10.30
CA ASN A 302 -7.22 -1.51 11.57
C ASN A 302 -8.26 -2.10 12.54
N LEU A 303 -9.50 -2.29 12.08
CA LEU A 303 -10.57 -2.86 12.91
C LEU A 303 -10.26 -4.32 13.30
N PHE A 304 -9.74 -5.10 12.37
CA PHE A 304 -9.42 -6.51 12.58
C PHE A 304 -8.31 -6.70 13.62
N ILE A 305 -7.19 -5.98 13.45
CA ILE A 305 -6.06 -6.03 14.39
C ILE A 305 -6.49 -5.59 15.79
N ALA A 306 -7.21 -4.47 15.91
CA ALA A 306 -7.70 -3.97 17.19
C ALA A 306 -8.61 -5.02 17.88
N ARG A 307 -9.58 -5.58 17.15
CA ARG A 307 -10.49 -6.58 17.72
C ARG A 307 -9.78 -7.87 18.16
N VAL A 308 -8.80 -8.35 17.39
CA VAL A 308 -8.09 -9.61 17.70
C VAL A 308 -7.10 -9.44 18.85
N LEU A 309 -6.44 -8.28 18.96
CA LEU A 309 -5.34 -8.09 19.92
C LEU A 309 -5.76 -7.34 21.18
N GLN A 310 -6.63 -6.33 21.12
CA GLN A 310 -7.14 -5.66 22.33
C GLN A 310 -8.06 -6.59 23.14
N SER A 311 -8.79 -7.50 22.48
CA SER A 311 -9.56 -8.53 23.19
C SER A 311 -8.67 -9.49 23.98
N LYS A 312 -7.46 -9.80 23.47
CA LYS A 312 -6.47 -10.62 24.19
C LYS A 312 -5.85 -9.88 25.37
N GLU A 313 -5.67 -8.56 25.29
CA GLU A 313 -5.21 -7.75 26.42
C GLU A 313 -6.26 -7.70 27.53
N ASN A 314 -7.54 -7.55 27.18
CA ASN A 314 -8.64 -7.54 28.14
C ASN A 314 -8.95 -8.91 28.78
N GLN A 315 -8.47 -10.01 28.20
CA GLN A 315 -8.59 -11.36 28.77
C GLN A 315 -7.42 -11.72 29.71
N LYS A 316 -6.35 -10.91 29.73
CA LYS A 316 -5.19 -11.11 30.61
C LYS A 316 -5.23 -10.27 31.89
N ASN A 317 -6.16 -9.32 31.98
CA ASN A 317 -6.47 -8.53 33.17
C ASN A 317 -7.77 -9.02 33.82
#